data_AF-A0A3T0HVD1-F1
#
_entry.id   AF-A0A3T0HVD1-F1
#
_cell.length_a   1.000
_cell.length_b   1.000
_cell.length_c   1.000
_cell.angle_alpha   90.00
_cell.angle_beta   90.00
_cell.angle_gamma   90.00
#
_symmetry.space_group_name_H-M   'P 1'
#
loop_
_entity.id
_entity.type
_entity.pdbx_description
1 polymer ?
#
loop_
_entity_poly.entity_id
_entity_poly.type
_entity_poly.pdbx_seq_one_letter_code
_entity_poly.pdbx_strand_id
1 'polypeptide(L)'
;MSQLLAEQIAIDFTDFLDEFHRYEQPYDDAMDAEFYAQYARVLREQSKWGYFNWKTAPDGTPRPLFSPSSAGKDERQLYEKAVKSPKDERNPSRNQRDWTGLGSQVGAYIQREIMLAERHFEKLTGKKPRFKFERTERNEPAFEHFRKVIHEVEHNGEKFGLNGLPDGIMEYTTDDGEILRVGLEVKSFQKGYTDFMKLAQPKADHIGQTNVYSEMYGLDYYVILYHLTYGADWNRDFSRNIAFGRFITQDDRNQVLDKFARVTKAWRTGIAPAVDLDGWRFNDYKTAIAKGLTDEEFEILKAQVKRAQRSGLPQYKKQAYYDAFEFIREVRENAGA
;
A
#
# COMPACT_ATOMS: atom_id res chain seq x y z
N MET A 1 19.60 2.43 15.28
CA MET A 1 18.54 2.66 14.27
C MET A 1 17.74 3.91 14.64
N SER A 2 17.40 4.78 13.69
CA SER A 2 16.74 6.09 13.96
C SER A 2 16.00 6.63 12.74
N GLN A 3 15.02 7.52 12.98
CA GLN A 3 14.30 8.25 11.93
C GLN A 3 15.23 9.14 11.08
N LEU A 4 16.27 9.74 11.69
CA LEU A 4 17.27 10.54 10.98
C LEU A 4 18.02 9.70 9.93
N LEU A 5 18.39 8.46 10.26
CA LEU A 5 19.01 7.57 9.27
C LEU A 5 18.04 7.23 8.14
N ALA A 6 16.76 7.02 8.45
CA ALA A 6 15.76 6.76 7.42
C ALA A 6 15.62 7.94 6.44
N GLU A 7 15.60 9.17 6.96
CA GLU A 7 15.58 10.39 6.16
C GLU A 7 16.81 10.50 5.26
N GLN A 8 18.00 10.19 5.78
CA GLN A 8 19.23 10.14 4.98
C GLN A 8 19.14 9.10 3.86
N ILE A 9 18.64 7.88 4.16
CA ILE A 9 18.43 6.83 3.16
C ILE A 9 17.53 7.33 2.01
N ALA A 10 16.47 8.07 2.32
CA ALA A 10 15.56 8.59 1.30
C ALA A 10 16.17 9.72 0.44
N ILE A 11 17.00 10.57 1.05
CA ILE A 11 17.78 11.59 0.33
C ILE A 11 18.75 10.88 -0.62
N ASP A 12 19.55 9.95 -0.11
CA ASP A 12 20.51 9.18 -0.90
C ASP A 12 19.84 8.42 -2.04
N PHE A 13 18.63 7.90 -1.83
CA PHE A 13 17.88 7.20 -2.86
C PHE A 13 17.41 8.12 -3.99
N THR A 14 16.99 9.34 -3.64
CA THR A 14 16.61 10.36 -4.62
C THR A 14 17.83 10.83 -5.40
N ASP A 15 18.94 11.13 -4.73
CA ASP A 15 20.19 11.53 -5.34
C ASP A 15 20.76 10.42 -6.25
N PHE A 16 20.66 9.16 -5.83
CA PHE A 16 21.06 8.00 -6.62
C PHE A 16 20.28 7.90 -7.94
N LEU A 17 18.94 7.98 -7.88
CA LEU A 17 18.11 7.92 -9.09
C LEU A 17 18.32 9.15 -9.98
N ASP A 18 18.41 10.35 -9.40
CA ASP A 18 18.60 11.57 -10.16
C ASP A 18 19.99 11.65 -10.80
N GLU A 19 21.04 11.16 -10.12
CA GLU A 19 22.37 11.03 -10.71
C GLU A 19 22.36 10.04 -11.88
N PHE A 20 21.72 8.88 -11.72
CA PHE A 20 21.59 7.90 -12.80
C PHE A 20 20.86 8.45 -14.03
N HIS A 21 19.76 9.18 -13.81
CA HIS A 21 18.96 9.78 -14.89
C HIS A 21 19.61 10.99 -15.59
N ARG A 22 20.81 11.44 -15.18
CA ARG A 22 21.59 12.45 -15.92
C ARG A 22 22.33 11.88 -17.12
N TYR A 23 22.41 10.56 -17.22
CA TYR A 23 23.10 9.86 -18.29
C TYR A 23 22.10 9.34 -19.33
N GLU A 24 22.60 9.07 -20.53
CA GLU A 24 21.82 8.36 -21.53
C GLU A 24 21.40 6.99 -20.98
N GLN A 25 20.13 6.63 -21.16
CA GLN A 25 19.58 5.39 -20.65
C GLN A 25 20.39 4.20 -21.21
N PRO A 26 21.00 3.35 -20.36
CA PRO A 26 21.70 2.18 -20.85
C PRO A 26 20.72 1.16 -21.44
N TYR A 27 21.12 0.56 -22.56
CA TYR A 27 20.44 -0.60 -23.12
C TYR A 27 21.10 -1.87 -22.59
N ASP A 28 20.35 -2.69 -21.87
CA ASP A 28 20.79 -3.99 -21.33
C ASP A 28 19.74 -5.06 -21.60
N ASP A 29 19.62 -5.46 -22.87
CA ASP A 29 18.67 -6.48 -23.32
C ASP A 29 18.90 -7.82 -22.61
N ALA A 30 20.13 -8.10 -22.17
CA ALA A 30 20.44 -9.31 -21.42
C ALA A 30 19.80 -9.28 -20.02
N MET A 31 19.91 -8.16 -19.31
CA MET A 31 19.23 -7.96 -18.03
C MET A 31 17.71 -8.06 -18.20
N ASP A 32 17.13 -7.37 -19.19
CA ASP A 32 15.69 -7.40 -19.44
C ASP A 32 15.21 -8.83 -19.78
N ALA A 33 15.92 -9.54 -20.66
CA ALA A 33 15.59 -10.92 -21.02
C ALA A 33 15.67 -11.87 -19.83
N GLU A 34 16.69 -11.72 -18.98
CA GLU A 34 16.82 -12.49 -17.74
C GLU A 34 15.62 -12.22 -16.80
N PHE A 35 15.33 -10.95 -16.53
CA PHE A 35 14.22 -10.55 -15.66
C PHE A 35 12.87 -11.10 -16.17
N TYR A 36 12.55 -10.91 -17.44
CA TYR A 36 11.28 -11.40 -18.00
C TYR A 36 11.19 -12.93 -17.99
N ALA A 37 12.29 -13.64 -18.21
CA ALA A 37 12.32 -15.09 -18.10
C ALA A 37 12.06 -15.58 -16.67
N GLN A 38 12.69 -14.93 -15.68
CA GLN A 38 12.46 -15.20 -14.26
C GLN A 38 11.00 -14.93 -13.87
N TYR A 39 10.46 -13.76 -14.25
CA TYR A 39 9.10 -13.36 -13.91
C TYR A 39 8.05 -14.28 -14.54
N ALA A 40 8.22 -14.62 -15.83
CA ALA A 40 7.33 -15.55 -16.53
C ALA A 40 7.32 -16.95 -15.90
N ARG A 41 8.48 -17.45 -15.43
CA ARG A 41 8.56 -18.72 -14.69
C ARG A 41 7.72 -18.66 -13.42
N VAL A 42 7.92 -17.65 -12.58
CA VAL A 42 7.21 -17.51 -11.31
C VAL A 42 5.69 -17.42 -11.51
N LEU A 43 5.24 -16.64 -12.50
CA LEU A 43 3.82 -16.56 -12.83
C LEU A 43 3.22 -17.90 -13.29
N ARG A 44 3.97 -18.69 -14.08
CA ARG A 44 3.53 -20.02 -14.53
C ARG A 44 3.42 -21.00 -13.35
N GLU A 45 4.39 -20.99 -12.45
CA GLU A 45 4.35 -21.80 -11.22
C GLU A 45 3.12 -21.47 -10.38
N GLN A 46 2.88 -20.18 -10.16
CA GLN A 46 1.74 -19.67 -9.38
C GLN A 46 0.38 -19.97 -10.03
N SER A 47 0.30 -19.90 -11.37
CA SER A 47 -0.91 -20.25 -12.12
C SER A 47 -1.23 -21.75 -12.03
N LYS A 48 -0.20 -22.60 -12.10
CA LYS A 48 -0.36 -24.07 -12.09
C LYS A 48 -0.78 -24.61 -10.72
N TRP A 49 -0.16 -24.12 -9.64
CA TRP A 49 -0.29 -24.72 -8.31
C TRP A 49 -1.14 -23.91 -7.34
N GLY A 50 -1.56 -22.71 -7.74
CA GLY A 50 -2.11 -21.72 -6.83
C GLY A 50 -1.03 -21.08 -5.96
N TYR A 51 -1.34 -19.92 -5.39
CA TYR A 51 -0.39 -19.15 -4.60
C TYR A 51 -0.28 -19.66 -3.17
N PHE A 52 -1.43 -19.72 -2.48
CA PHE A 52 -1.51 -20.02 -1.06
C PHE A 52 -2.87 -20.63 -0.72
N ASN A 53 -2.97 -21.23 0.46
CA ASN A 53 -4.26 -21.46 1.07
C ASN A 53 -4.84 -20.14 1.60
N TRP A 54 -5.74 -19.54 0.83
CA TRP A 54 -6.36 -18.27 1.15
C TRP A 54 -7.48 -18.36 2.20
N LYS A 55 -7.87 -19.56 2.62
CA LYS A 55 -9.08 -19.78 3.43
C LYS A 55 -8.75 -20.12 4.88
N THR A 56 -7.68 -20.88 5.09
CA THR A 56 -7.31 -21.36 6.42
C THR A 56 -5.85 -21.06 6.73
N ALA A 57 -5.55 -20.99 8.02
CA ALA A 57 -4.21 -21.00 8.55
C ALA A 57 -3.54 -22.37 8.33
N PRO A 58 -2.22 -22.49 8.55
CA PRO A 58 -1.50 -23.78 8.47
C PRO A 58 -2.07 -24.87 9.37
N ASP A 59 -2.69 -24.51 10.50
CA ASP A 59 -3.37 -25.43 11.43
C ASP A 59 -4.78 -25.85 10.98
N GLY A 60 -5.23 -25.40 9.80
CA GLY A 60 -6.55 -25.70 9.24
C GLY A 60 -7.69 -24.81 9.74
N THR A 61 -7.44 -23.89 10.67
CA THR A 61 -8.48 -22.99 11.19
C THR A 61 -8.81 -21.87 10.20
N PRO A 62 -10.09 -21.48 10.03
CA PRO A 62 -10.45 -20.32 9.21
C PRO A 62 -9.84 -19.03 9.77
N ARG A 63 -9.35 -18.16 8.88
CA ARG A 63 -8.84 -16.83 9.28
C ARG A 63 -9.04 -15.77 8.21
N PRO A 64 -9.17 -14.49 8.58
CA PRO A 64 -9.17 -13.40 7.62
C PRO A 64 -7.77 -13.14 7.06
N LEU A 65 -7.77 -12.37 5.96
CA LEU A 65 -6.58 -11.93 5.25
C LEU A 65 -6.61 -10.42 5.02
N PHE A 66 -5.54 -9.76 5.44
CA PHE A 66 -5.35 -8.33 5.27
C PHE A 66 -4.21 -8.05 4.31
N SER A 67 -4.42 -7.10 3.41
CA SER A 67 -3.35 -6.60 2.55
C SER A 67 -2.74 -5.34 3.15
N PRO A 68 -1.54 -4.92 2.74
CA PRO A 68 -0.97 -3.61 3.10
C PRO A 68 -1.97 -2.47 2.87
N SER A 69 -2.69 -2.48 1.76
CA SER A 69 -3.76 -1.52 1.47
C SER A 69 -4.97 -1.59 2.41
N SER A 70 -5.13 -2.66 3.20
CA SER A 70 -6.12 -2.75 4.27
C SER A 70 -5.79 -1.83 5.44
N ALA A 71 -4.53 -1.42 5.63
CA ALA A 71 -4.15 -0.54 6.74
C ALA A 71 -4.92 0.78 6.74
N GLY A 72 -5.22 1.33 5.56
CA GLY A 72 -6.00 2.57 5.38
C GLY A 72 -7.53 2.40 5.37
N LYS A 73 -8.06 1.17 5.41
CA LYS A 73 -9.52 0.91 5.35
C LYS A 73 -10.17 0.91 6.72
N ASP A 74 -11.42 1.34 6.85
CA ASP A 74 -12.10 1.30 8.15
C ASP A 74 -12.41 -0.14 8.62
N GLU A 75 -12.56 -0.32 9.94
CA GLU A 75 -12.75 -1.65 10.54
C GLU A 75 -14.03 -2.34 10.06
N ARG A 76 -15.12 -1.58 9.85
CA ARG A 76 -16.38 -2.15 9.32
C ARG A 76 -16.19 -2.63 7.89
N GLN A 77 -15.49 -1.89 7.04
CA GLN A 77 -15.13 -2.33 5.68
C GLN A 77 -14.32 -3.64 5.69
N LEU A 78 -13.35 -3.74 6.60
CA LEU A 78 -12.51 -4.92 6.72
C LEU A 78 -13.28 -6.13 7.25
N TYR A 79 -14.21 -5.91 8.18
CA TYR A 79 -15.16 -6.93 8.65
C TYR A 79 -16.02 -7.46 7.50
N GLU A 80 -16.65 -6.58 6.71
CA GLU A 80 -17.48 -6.98 5.56
C GLU A 80 -16.68 -7.78 4.52
N LYS A 81 -15.42 -7.39 4.29
CA LYS A 81 -14.49 -8.16 3.46
C LYS A 81 -14.24 -9.55 4.03
N ALA A 82 -14.04 -9.67 5.35
CA ALA A 82 -13.75 -10.93 6.02
C ALA A 82 -14.94 -11.90 6.02
N VAL A 83 -16.18 -11.40 6.20
CA VAL A 83 -17.40 -12.21 6.09
C VAL A 83 -17.81 -12.49 4.64
N LYS A 84 -17.10 -11.90 3.66
CA LYS A 84 -17.31 -12.05 2.21
C LYS A 84 -18.64 -11.46 1.72
N SER A 85 -19.05 -10.34 2.31
CA SER A 85 -20.18 -9.57 1.80
C SER A 85 -19.96 -9.17 0.34
N PRO A 86 -21.03 -9.01 -0.46
CA PRO A 86 -20.91 -8.53 -1.83
C PRO A 86 -20.38 -7.08 -1.83
N LYS A 87 -19.39 -6.81 -2.68
CA LYS A 87 -18.92 -5.45 -2.93
C LYS A 87 -19.95 -4.69 -3.75
N ASP A 88 -20.04 -3.39 -3.54
CA ASP A 88 -20.81 -2.51 -4.42
C ASP A 88 -20.21 -2.54 -5.83
N GLU A 89 -21.06 -2.70 -6.84
CA GLU A 89 -20.62 -2.60 -8.23
C GLU A 89 -20.19 -1.17 -8.53
N ARG A 90 -18.96 -1.02 -9.01
CA ARG A 90 -18.43 0.26 -9.49
C ARG A 90 -17.90 0.05 -10.89
N ASN A 91 -18.63 0.58 -11.88
CA ASN A 91 -18.10 0.69 -13.22
C ASN A 91 -17.09 1.84 -13.23
N PRO A 92 -15.77 1.57 -13.33
CA PRO A 92 -14.80 2.65 -13.34
C PRO A 92 -15.00 3.50 -14.59
N SER A 93 -14.84 4.81 -14.45
CA SER A 93 -14.71 5.67 -15.64
C SER A 93 -13.43 5.31 -16.40
N ARG A 94 -13.36 5.69 -17.68
CA ARG A 94 -12.14 5.53 -18.50
C ARG A 94 -10.91 6.10 -17.76
N ASN A 95 -11.06 7.33 -17.27
CA ASN A 95 -10.01 8.01 -16.49
C ASN A 95 -9.61 7.22 -15.23
N GLN A 96 -10.54 6.63 -14.48
CA GLN A 96 -10.20 5.85 -13.28
C GLN A 96 -9.43 4.56 -13.62
N ARG A 97 -9.83 3.90 -14.71
CA ARG A 97 -9.13 2.71 -15.20
C ARG A 97 -7.70 3.06 -15.64
N ASP A 98 -7.55 4.12 -16.43
CA ASP A 98 -6.25 4.58 -16.92
C ASP A 98 -5.35 5.02 -15.76
N TRP A 99 -5.88 5.81 -14.83
CA TRP A 99 -5.16 6.26 -13.63
C TRP A 99 -4.61 5.07 -12.82
N THR A 100 -5.42 4.04 -12.61
CA THR A 100 -5.01 2.85 -11.84
C THR A 100 -3.99 2.01 -12.61
N GLY A 101 -4.22 1.81 -13.92
CA GLY A 101 -3.32 1.04 -14.79
C GLY A 101 -1.95 1.68 -14.94
N LEU A 102 -1.89 2.98 -15.28
CA LEU A 102 -0.66 3.74 -15.38
C LEU A 102 0.08 3.79 -14.06
N GLY A 103 -0.64 3.96 -12.95
CA GLY A 103 -0.03 3.96 -11.62
C GLY A 103 0.71 2.67 -11.29
N SER A 104 0.21 1.52 -11.78
CA SER A 104 0.87 0.23 -11.61
C SER A 104 2.17 0.11 -12.43
N GLN A 105 2.21 0.73 -13.62
CA GLN A 105 3.41 0.70 -14.47
C GLN A 105 4.57 1.55 -13.93
N VAL A 106 4.29 2.56 -13.09
CA VAL A 106 5.33 3.37 -12.45
C VAL A 106 6.20 2.54 -11.51
N GLY A 107 5.60 1.59 -10.77
CA GLY A 107 6.36 0.66 -9.92
C GLY A 107 7.35 -0.17 -10.75
N ALA A 108 6.86 -0.78 -11.84
CA ALA A 108 7.68 -1.56 -12.77
C ALA A 108 8.80 -0.74 -13.42
N TYR A 109 8.53 0.52 -13.78
CA TYR A 109 9.54 1.44 -14.29
C TYR A 109 10.66 1.68 -13.26
N ILE A 110 10.32 2.05 -12.02
CA ILE A 110 11.32 2.29 -10.97
C ILE A 110 12.12 1.03 -10.64
N GLN A 111 11.48 -0.13 -10.58
CA GLN A 111 12.18 -1.41 -10.38
C GLN A 111 13.21 -1.65 -11.49
N ARG A 112 12.84 -1.41 -12.76
CA ARG A 112 13.75 -1.54 -13.89
C ARG A 112 14.91 -0.56 -13.81
N GLU A 113 14.66 0.70 -13.46
CA GLU A 113 15.73 1.72 -13.33
C GLU A 113 16.74 1.34 -12.24
N ILE A 114 16.29 0.80 -11.10
CA ILE A 114 17.20 0.32 -10.04
C ILE A 114 18.05 -0.86 -10.54
N MET A 115 17.46 -1.81 -11.28
CA MET A 115 18.21 -2.94 -11.84
C MET A 115 19.23 -2.50 -12.91
N LEU A 116 18.90 -1.51 -13.74
CA LEU A 116 19.85 -0.92 -14.68
C LEU A 116 20.97 -0.21 -13.93
N ALA A 117 20.64 0.60 -12.92
CA ALA A 117 21.63 1.31 -12.12
C ALA A 117 22.57 0.33 -11.40
N GLU A 118 22.07 -0.78 -10.85
CA GLU A 118 22.91 -1.84 -10.25
C GLU A 118 24.03 -2.32 -11.19
N ARG A 119 23.78 -2.38 -12.50
CA ARG A 119 24.72 -2.91 -13.50
C ARG A 119 25.58 -1.83 -14.17
N HIS A 120 25.07 -0.61 -14.28
CA HIS A 120 25.68 0.44 -15.11
C HIS A 120 26.13 1.68 -14.34
N PHE A 121 25.68 1.89 -13.10
CA PHE A 121 25.94 3.12 -12.34
C PHE A 121 27.45 3.38 -12.18
N GLU A 122 28.25 2.39 -11.80
CA GLU A 122 29.70 2.56 -11.63
C GLU A 122 30.42 2.90 -12.93
N LYS A 123 29.99 2.32 -14.05
CA LYS A 123 30.55 2.66 -15.36
C LYS A 123 30.22 4.09 -15.78
N LEU A 124 29.03 4.59 -15.44
CA LEU A 124 28.55 5.92 -15.84
C LEU A 124 29.08 7.03 -14.92
N THR A 125 29.13 6.78 -13.61
CA THR A 125 29.42 7.79 -12.58
C THR A 125 30.81 7.67 -11.97
N GLY A 126 31.46 6.50 -12.10
CA GLY A 126 32.69 6.16 -11.38
C GLY A 126 32.49 5.82 -9.90
N LYS A 127 31.24 5.75 -9.43
CA LYS A 127 30.88 5.42 -8.03
C LYS A 127 30.14 4.10 -7.98
N LYS A 128 30.34 3.31 -6.93
CA LYS A 128 29.52 2.10 -6.71
C LYS A 128 28.06 2.50 -6.45
N PRO A 129 27.08 1.73 -6.96
CA PRO A 129 25.67 1.99 -6.66
C PRO A 129 25.40 1.80 -5.16
N ARG A 130 24.76 2.77 -4.52
CA ARG A 130 24.37 2.69 -3.11
C ARG A 130 23.20 1.75 -2.86
N PHE A 131 22.35 1.58 -3.87
CA PHE A 131 21.14 0.77 -3.80
C PHE A 131 21.15 -0.32 -4.87
N LYS A 132 20.67 -1.49 -4.49
CA LYS A 132 20.30 -2.59 -5.39
C LYS A 132 19.22 -3.43 -4.70
N PHE A 133 18.54 -4.30 -5.45
CA PHE A 133 17.60 -5.22 -4.81
C PHE A 133 18.34 -6.35 -4.08
N GLU A 134 17.82 -6.73 -2.91
CA GLU A 134 18.16 -8.01 -2.27
C GLU A 134 17.90 -9.14 -3.28
N ARG A 135 18.73 -10.20 -3.24
CA ARG A 135 18.55 -11.36 -4.11
C ARG A 135 17.90 -12.51 -3.36
N THR A 136 16.93 -13.16 -3.99
CA THR A 136 16.34 -14.41 -3.47
C THR A 136 17.36 -15.56 -3.56
N GLU A 137 17.04 -16.71 -2.96
CA GLU A 137 17.83 -17.93 -3.10
C GLU A 137 17.99 -18.39 -4.57
N ARG A 138 17.07 -17.97 -5.45
CA ARG A 138 17.10 -18.23 -6.90
C ARG A 138 17.78 -17.12 -7.69
N ASN A 139 18.43 -16.18 -7.01
CA ASN A 139 19.05 -14.99 -7.59
C ASN A 139 18.07 -14.03 -8.30
N GLU A 140 16.79 -14.07 -7.93
CA GLU A 140 15.79 -13.14 -8.45
C GLU A 140 15.82 -11.83 -7.63
N PRO A 141 15.47 -10.66 -8.20
CA PRO A 141 15.38 -9.43 -7.42
C PRO A 141 14.19 -9.49 -6.45
N ALA A 142 14.38 -9.02 -5.22
CA ALA A 142 13.42 -9.15 -4.13
C ALA A 142 12.24 -8.16 -4.20
N PHE A 143 11.38 -8.28 -5.20
CA PHE A 143 10.13 -7.51 -5.33
C PHE A 143 8.97 -8.34 -5.86
N GLU A 144 7.76 -7.82 -5.69
CA GLU A 144 6.50 -8.38 -6.18
C GLU A 144 6.40 -9.91 -6.04
N HIS A 145 6.19 -10.60 -7.16
CA HIS A 145 5.92 -12.03 -7.23
C HIS A 145 7.11 -12.88 -6.78
N PHE A 146 8.34 -12.34 -6.82
CA PHE A 146 9.55 -13.02 -6.33
C PHE A 146 9.61 -13.10 -4.81
N ARG A 147 8.93 -12.20 -4.10
CA ARG A 147 8.88 -12.16 -2.62
C ARG A 147 7.48 -12.25 -2.03
N LYS A 148 6.48 -12.59 -2.84
CA LYS A 148 5.12 -12.74 -2.36
C LYS A 148 5.05 -13.82 -1.28
N VAL A 149 4.51 -13.46 -0.11
CA VAL A 149 4.25 -14.37 1.01
C VAL A 149 2.86 -14.13 1.60
N ILE A 150 2.35 -15.14 2.30
CA ILE A 150 1.41 -14.90 3.41
C ILE A 150 2.20 -14.99 4.69
N HIS A 151 2.24 -13.88 5.42
CA HIS A 151 2.82 -13.83 6.75
C HIS A 151 1.71 -14.11 7.78
N GLU A 152 1.82 -15.24 8.47
CA GLU A 152 0.87 -15.66 9.49
C GLU A 152 1.13 -14.89 10.79
N VAL A 153 0.09 -14.29 11.36
CA VAL A 153 0.18 -13.48 12.59
C VAL A 153 -0.76 -14.04 13.64
N GLU A 154 -0.24 -14.15 14.87
CA GLU A 154 -1.02 -14.30 16.08
C GLU A 154 -0.81 -13.06 16.95
N HIS A 155 -1.87 -12.29 17.17
CA HIS A 155 -1.81 -11.03 17.91
C HIS A 155 -3.08 -10.81 18.72
N ASN A 156 -2.94 -10.43 20.01
CA ASN A 156 -4.05 -10.26 20.95
C ASN A 156 -5.03 -11.45 21.00
N GLY A 157 -4.51 -12.68 20.85
CA GLY A 157 -5.29 -13.92 20.87
C GLY A 157 -6.10 -14.20 19.60
N GLU A 158 -5.89 -13.42 18.53
CA GLU A 158 -6.55 -13.60 17.24
C GLU A 158 -5.53 -14.00 16.17
N LYS A 159 -5.94 -14.85 15.23
CA LYS A 159 -5.12 -15.34 14.12
C LYS A 159 -5.58 -14.76 12.79
N PHE A 160 -4.66 -14.16 12.05
CA PHE A 160 -4.91 -13.63 10.72
C PHE A 160 -3.65 -13.70 9.86
N GLY A 161 -3.80 -13.56 8.54
CA GLY A 161 -2.66 -13.50 7.63
C GLY A 161 -2.53 -12.13 6.98
N LEU A 162 -1.29 -11.73 6.74
CA LEU A 162 -0.93 -10.58 5.93
C LEU A 162 -0.50 -11.06 4.54
N ASN A 163 -1.06 -10.49 3.47
CA ASN A 163 -0.67 -10.82 2.10
C ASN A 163 -0.35 -9.57 1.29
N GLY A 164 0.70 -9.62 0.48
CA GLY A 164 1.17 -8.43 -0.21
C GLY A 164 2.32 -8.72 -1.16
N LEU A 165 2.55 -7.76 -2.06
CA LEU A 165 3.59 -7.76 -3.08
C LEU A 165 4.42 -6.49 -2.84
N PRO A 166 5.62 -6.57 -2.25
CA PRO A 166 6.40 -5.38 -1.97
C PRO A 166 6.88 -4.77 -3.28
N ASP A 167 6.92 -3.45 -3.40
CA ASP A 167 7.51 -2.81 -4.59
C ASP A 167 9.03 -3.07 -4.64
N GLY A 168 9.66 -3.31 -3.48
CA GLY A 168 10.90 -4.06 -3.38
C GLY A 168 11.53 -4.09 -2.00
N ILE A 169 12.53 -4.94 -1.85
CA ILE A 169 13.43 -5.01 -0.69
C ILE A 169 14.84 -4.75 -1.21
N MET A 170 15.43 -3.65 -0.77
CA MET A 170 16.71 -3.14 -1.24
C MET A 170 17.80 -3.38 -0.20
N GLU A 171 19.03 -3.52 -0.69
CA GLU A 171 20.25 -3.36 0.08
C GLU A 171 20.74 -1.91 -0.10
N TYR A 172 20.94 -1.19 1.00
CA TYR A 172 21.52 0.15 1.05
C TYR A 172 22.91 0.08 1.68
N THR A 173 23.92 0.61 0.98
CA THR A 173 25.29 0.70 1.51
C THR A 173 25.54 2.09 2.09
N THR A 174 25.79 2.16 3.39
CA THR A 174 26.15 3.38 4.11
C THR A 174 27.55 3.88 3.72
N ASP A 175 27.92 5.08 4.16
CA ASP A 175 29.25 5.66 3.89
C ASP A 175 30.41 4.84 4.49
N ASP A 176 30.19 4.16 5.61
CA ASP A 176 31.15 3.28 6.26
C ASP A 176 31.09 1.83 5.75
N GLY A 177 30.21 1.53 4.78
CA GLY A 177 30.12 0.24 4.11
C GLY A 177 29.23 -0.79 4.80
N GLU A 178 28.47 -0.41 5.83
CA GLU A 178 27.40 -1.24 6.39
C GLU A 178 26.29 -1.44 5.34
N ILE A 179 25.75 -2.65 5.26
CA ILE A 179 24.63 -2.97 4.39
C ILE A 179 23.36 -3.06 5.23
N LEU A 180 22.41 -2.17 4.96
CA LEU A 180 21.10 -2.15 5.60
C LEU A 180 20.03 -2.68 4.63
N ARG A 181 19.03 -3.39 5.15
CA ARG A 181 17.84 -3.80 4.40
C ARG A 181 16.79 -2.69 4.48
N VAL A 182 16.30 -2.25 3.32
CA VAL A 182 15.38 -1.12 3.20
C VAL A 182 14.21 -1.52 2.30
N GLY A 183 12.99 -1.37 2.78
CA GLY A 183 11.80 -1.57 1.94
C GLY A 183 11.57 -0.40 1.00
N LEU A 184 11.05 -0.68 -0.19
CA LEU A 184 10.62 0.31 -1.17
C LEU A 184 9.10 0.28 -1.32
N GLU A 185 8.49 1.46 -1.32
CA GLU A 185 7.07 1.67 -1.62
C GLU A 185 6.94 2.81 -2.66
N VAL A 186 6.55 2.48 -3.88
CA VAL A 186 6.46 3.40 -5.01
C VAL A 186 5.02 3.88 -5.20
N LYS A 187 4.86 5.18 -5.39
CA LYS A 187 3.57 5.85 -5.56
C LYS A 187 3.61 6.77 -6.78
N SER A 188 2.78 6.46 -7.77
CA SER A 188 2.56 7.37 -8.89
C SER A 188 1.92 8.67 -8.40
N PHE A 189 2.50 9.81 -8.77
CA PHE A 189 1.89 11.12 -8.61
C PHE A 189 1.49 11.66 -9.98
N GLN A 190 0.18 11.59 -10.28
CA GLN A 190 -0.34 11.92 -11.63
C GLN A 190 -1.05 13.29 -11.68
N LYS A 191 -0.89 14.11 -10.64
CA LYS A 191 -1.36 15.51 -10.63
C LYS A 191 -0.26 16.46 -11.12
N GLY A 192 -0.60 17.73 -11.30
CA GLY A 192 0.34 18.74 -11.80
C GLY A 192 1.55 18.96 -10.90
N TYR A 193 2.64 19.43 -11.51
CA TYR A 193 3.92 19.73 -10.85
C TYR A 193 3.78 20.61 -9.61
N THR A 194 2.92 21.64 -9.65
CA THR A 194 2.71 22.55 -8.51
C THR A 194 2.17 21.83 -7.27
N ASP A 195 1.35 20.80 -7.45
CA ASP A 195 0.86 20.00 -6.32
C ASP A 195 1.89 18.97 -5.86
N PHE A 196 2.71 18.47 -6.77
CA PHE A 196 3.83 17.58 -6.46
C PHE A 196 4.82 18.25 -5.51
N MET A 197 5.23 19.49 -5.82
CA MET A 197 6.16 20.26 -4.99
C MET A 197 5.60 20.67 -3.61
N LYS A 198 4.29 20.50 -3.37
CA LYS A 198 3.67 20.74 -2.06
C LYS A 198 3.67 19.50 -1.16
N LEU A 199 4.15 18.36 -1.64
CA LEU A 199 4.27 17.15 -0.83
C LEU A 199 5.30 17.37 0.29
N ALA A 200 4.81 17.60 1.50
CA ALA A 200 5.64 17.76 2.69
C ALA A 200 5.78 16.47 3.52
N GLN A 201 4.87 15.52 3.32
CA GLN A 201 4.83 14.26 4.09
C GLN A 201 4.12 13.16 3.29
N PRO A 202 4.42 11.89 3.56
CA PRO A 202 3.67 10.78 2.97
C PRO A 202 2.23 10.75 3.48
N LYS A 203 1.33 10.19 2.68
CA LYS A 203 -0.06 10.01 3.08
C LYS A 203 -0.17 8.93 4.16
N ALA A 204 -1.14 9.09 5.07
CA ALA A 204 -1.36 8.17 6.18
C ALA A 204 -1.62 6.71 5.76
N ASP A 205 -2.31 6.50 4.63
CA ASP A 205 -2.55 5.17 4.07
C ASP A 205 -1.29 4.53 3.48
N HIS A 206 -0.34 5.32 2.98
CA HIS A 206 0.95 4.85 2.51
C HIS A 206 1.88 4.53 3.69
N ILE A 207 1.86 5.34 4.75
CA ILE A 207 2.51 5.05 6.04
C ILE A 207 2.01 3.70 6.57
N GLY A 208 0.68 3.50 6.64
CA GLY A 208 0.10 2.25 7.09
C GLY A 208 0.51 1.03 6.25
N GLN A 209 0.61 1.18 4.93
CA GLN A 209 1.14 0.13 4.04
C GLN A 209 2.56 -0.29 4.43
N THR A 210 3.46 0.67 4.66
CA THR A 210 4.83 0.35 5.07
C THR A 210 4.91 -0.32 6.44
N ASN A 211 4.03 0.00 7.40
CA ASN A 211 3.98 -0.72 8.69
C ASN A 211 3.60 -2.20 8.48
N VAL A 212 2.65 -2.49 7.60
CA VAL A 212 2.26 -3.88 7.28
C VAL A 212 3.42 -4.62 6.61
N TYR A 213 4.03 -4.02 5.60
CA TYR A 213 5.15 -4.68 4.92
C TYR A 213 6.39 -4.84 5.81
N SER A 214 6.63 -3.90 6.71
CA SER A 214 7.67 -3.98 7.73
C SER A 214 7.53 -5.23 8.60
N GLU A 215 6.32 -5.53 9.08
CA GLU A 215 6.01 -6.77 9.79
C GLU A 215 6.23 -7.99 8.89
N MET A 216 5.69 -7.97 7.68
CA MET A 216 5.75 -9.12 6.76
C MET A 216 7.19 -9.56 6.41
N TYR A 217 8.12 -8.60 6.29
CA TYR A 217 9.46 -8.84 5.75
C TYR A 217 10.60 -8.57 6.75
N GLY A 218 10.26 -8.21 7.99
CA GLY A 218 11.23 -7.90 9.05
C GLY A 218 12.15 -6.74 8.66
N LEU A 219 11.55 -5.59 8.33
CA LEU A 219 12.26 -4.41 7.85
C LEU A 219 12.03 -3.22 8.77
N ASP A 220 13.09 -2.60 9.27
CA ASP A 220 12.99 -1.42 10.14
C ASP A 220 13.00 -0.09 9.36
N TYR A 221 13.42 -0.13 8.10
CA TYR A 221 13.56 1.04 7.24
C TYR A 221 12.73 0.93 5.98
N TYR A 222 12.09 2.03 5.58
CA TYR A 222 11.35 2.14 4.34
C TYR A 222 11.62 3.47 3.63
N VAL A 223 11.66 3.42 2.31
CA VAL A 223 11.57 4.58 1.42
C VAL A 223 10.21 4.57 0.75
N ILE A 224 9.43 5.64 0.96
CA ILE A 224 8.19 5.91 0.23
C ILE A 224 8.52 6.89 -0.89
N LEU A 225 8.60 6.40 -2.13
CA LEU A 225 8.90 7.20 -3.31
C LEU A 225 7.60 7.67 -3.97
N TYR A 226 7.46 8.99 -4.14
CA TYR A 226 6.47 9.57 -5.05
C TYR A 226 7.13 9.95 -6.37
N HIS A 227 6.70 9.33 -7.46
CA HIS A 227 7.22 9.59 -8.80
C HIS A 227 6.21 10.38 -9.65
N LEU A 228 6.61 11.54 -10.17
CA LEU A 228 5.78 12.42 -10.99
C LEU A 228 5.65 11.90 -12.43
N THR A 229 4.43 11.52 -12.81
CA THR A 229 4.12 11.09 -14.19
C THR A 229 3.48 12.18 -15.04
N TYR A 230 3.16 13.34 -14.45
CA TYR A 230 2.62 14.45 -15.22
C TYR A 230 3.67 15.00 -16.20
N GLY A 231 3.20 15.40 -17.38
CA GLY A 231 4.05 15.98 -18.42
C GLY A 231 4.63 17.32 -17.98
N ALA A 232 5.94 17.48 -18.16
CA ALA A 232 6.62 18.76 -18.04
C ALA A 232 7.26 19.09 -19.39
N ASP A 233 7.66 20.35 -19.58
CA ASP A 233 8.44 20.75 -20.74
C ASP A 233 9.72 19.91 -20.86
N TRP A 234 10.07 19.49 -22.07
CA TRP A 234 11.19 18.59 -22.34
C TRP A 234 12.54 19.13 -21.88
N ASN A 235 12.74 20.46 -21.94
CA ASN A 235 14.01 21.09 -21.59
C ASN A 235 14.09 21.46 -20.10
N ARG A 236 13.05 21.17 -19.33
CA ARG A 236 13.02 21.48 -17.92
C ARG A 236 13.78 20.40 -17.15
N ASP A 237 14.91 20.78 -16.55
CA ASP A 237 15.67 19.92 -15.64
C ASP A 237 15.10 20.03 -14.21
N PHE A 238 14.58 18.91 -13.70
CA PHE A 238 14.08 18.79 -12.34
C PHE A 238 13.91 17.31 -11.96
N SER A 239 13.99 17.02 -10.66
CA SER A 239 13.71 15.67 -10.15
C SER A 239 12.25 15.29 -10.31
N ARG A 240 11.98 14.09 -10.84
CA ARG A 240 10.64 13.49 -10.83
C ARG A 240 10.32 12.76 -9.53
N ASN A 241 11.23 12.80 -8.56
CA ASN A 241 11.17 11.97 -7.37
C ASN A 241 11.06 12.85 -6.11
N ILE A 242 10.13 12.49 -5.22
CA ILE A 242 10.14 12.95 -3.83
C ILE A 242 10.05 11.70 -2.96
N ALA A 243 11.11 11.43 -2.20
CA ALA A 243 11.18 10.28 -1.31
C ALA A 243 11.03 10.70 0.17
N PHE A 244 10.37 9.85 0.94
CA PHE A 244 10.28 9.98 2.39
C PHE A 244 10.83 8.75 3.08
N GLY A 245 11.77 8.97 3.99
CA GLY A 245 12.36 7.93 4.82
C GLY A 245 11.51 7.65 6.05
N ARG A 246 11.32 6.38 6.38
CA ARG A 246 10.66 5.96 7.61
C ARG A 246 11.47 4.92 8.37
N PHE A 247 11.71 5.21 9.63
CA PHE A 247 12.06 4.21 10.63
C PHE A 247 10.77 3.69 11.26
N ILE A 248 10.59 2.37 11.29
CA ILE A 248 9.37 1.72 11.75
C ILE A 248 9.68 0.95 13.02
N THR A 249 9.00 1.33 14.10
CA THR A 249 9.16 0.70 15.42
C THR A 249 8.20 -0.48 15.58
N GLN A 250 8.40 -1.28 16.63
CA GLN A 250 7.44 -2.33 16.97
C GLN A 250 6.07 -1.73 17.34
N ASP A 251 6.02 -0.55 17.96
CA ASP A 251 4.75 0.12 18.28
C ASP A 251 3.98 0.50 17.01
N ASP A 252 4.67 0.94 15.96
CA ASP A 252 4.05 1.21 14.65
C ASP A 252 3.42 -0.04 14.03
N ARG A 253 4.08 -1.20 14.17
CA ARG A 253 3.55 -2.50 13.73
C ARG A 253 2.34 -2.88 14.57
N ASN A 254 2.48 -2.82 15.90
CA ASN A 254 1.43 -3.15 16.86
C ASN A 254 0.14 -2.34 16.62
N GLN A 255 0.22 -1.06 16.27
CA GLN A 255 -0.98 -0.27 15.94
C GLN A 255 -1.82 -0.88 14.80
N VAL A 256 -1.16 -1.41 13.77
CA VAL A 256 -1.85 -2.03 12.64
C VAL A 256 -2.30 -3.45 12.99
N LEU A 257 -1.49 -4.20 13.73
CA LEU A 257 -1.85 -5.54 14.20
C LEU A 257 -3.02 -5.51 15.18
N ASP A 258 -3.10 -4.52 16.07
CA ASP A 258 -4.21 -4.30 17.00
C ASP A 258 -5.52 -4.09 16.25
N LYS A 259 -5.48 -3.28 15.19
CA LYS A 259 -6.64 -3.06 14.31
C LYS A 259 -7.07 -4.35 13.64
N PHE A 260 -6.15 -5.10 13.06
CA PHE A 260 -6.48 -6.37 12.40
C PHE A 260 -6.96 -7.43 13.40
N ALA A 261 -6.43 -7.46 14.61
CA ALA A 261 -6.93 -8.31 15.69
C ALA A 261 -8.36 -7.92 16.09
N ARG A 262 -8.68 -6.63 16.24
CA ARG A 262 -10.06 -6.18 16.52
C ARG A 262 -11.04 -6.61 15.42
N VAL A 263 -10.67 -6.44 14.16
CA VAL A 263 -11.50 -6.89 13.02
C VAL A 263 -11.65 -8.42 13.02
N THR A 264 -10.57 -9.15 13.29
CA THR A 264 -10.58 -10.62 13.35
C THR A 264 -11.48 -11.12 14.47
N LYS A 265 -11.39 -10.51 15.65
CA LYS A 265 -12.29 -10.78 16.77
C LYS A 265 -13.74 -10.52 16.40
N ALA A 266 -14.03 -9.35 15.82
CA ALA A 266 -15.38 -8.98 15.35
C ALA A 266 -15.93 -10.02 14.36
N TRP A 267 -15.12 -10.43 13.38
CA TRP A 267 -15.45 -11.48 12.42
C TRP A 267 -15.75 -12.82 13.10
N ARG A 268 -14.89 -13.25 14.03
CA ARG A 268 -15.03 -14.50 14.78
C ARG A 268 -16.27 -14.52 15.68
N THR A 269 -16.62 -13.38 16.30
CA THR A 269 -17.78 -13.27 17.20
C THR A 269 -19.07 -12.88 16.48
N GLY A 270 -19.01 -12.52 15.20
CA GLY A 270 -20.15 -12.00 14.45
C GLY A 270 -20.67 -10.64 14.93
N ILE A 271 -19.84 -9.88 15.66
CA ILE A 271 -20.21 -8.55 16.19
C ILE A 271 -19.51 -7.52 15.31
N ALA A 272 -20.25 -6.94 14.37
CA ALA A 272 -19.68 -6.03 13.40
C ALA A 272 -19.23 -4.70 14.05
N PRO A 273 -18.11 -4.10 13.60
CA PRO A 273 -17.69 -2.79 14.08
C PRO A 273 -18.70 -1.69 13.71
N ALA A 274 -18.70 -0.59 14.47
CA ALA A 274 -19.52 0.58 14.15
C ALA A 274 -19.13 1.20 12.81
N VAL A 275 -20.09 1.86 12.15
CA VAL A 275 -19.84 2.58 10.89
C VAL A 275 -18.93 3.77 11.13
N ASP A 276 -17.85 3.84 10.36
CA ASP A 276 -16.97 5.01 10.30
C ASP A 276 -17.39 5.95 9.17
N LEU A 277 -17.95 7.10 9.54
CA LEU A 277 -18.37 8.14 8.59
C LEU A 277 -17.19 8.81 7.85
N ASP A 278 -15.98 8.80 8.43
CA ASP A 278 -14.78 9.33 7.79
C ASP A 278 -14.30 8.41 6.66
N GLY A 279 -14.42 7.09 6.85
CA GLY A 279 -14.10 6.07 5.85
C GLY A 279 -15.17 5.87 4.78
N TRP A 280 -16.39 6.38 4.99
CA TRP A 280 -17.56 6.03 4.18
C TRP A 280 -17.39 6.30 2.69
N ARG A 281 -16.82 7.44 2.30
CA ARG A 281 -16.79 7.89 0.88
C ARG A 281 -16.26 6.82 -0.07
N PHE A 282 -15.18 6.14 0.31
CA PHE A 282 -14.50 5.14 -0.52
C PHE A 282 -14.75 3.70 -0.07
N ASN A 283 -15.62 3.48 0.91
CA ASN A 283 -15.98 2.15 1.39
C ASN A 283 -16.65 1.32 0.27
N ASP A 284 -16.14 0.10 0.04
CA ASP A 284 -16.54 -0.79 -1.06
C ASP A 284 -17.79 -1.64 -0.74
N TYR A 285 -18.34 -1.55 0.47
CA TYR A 285 -19.40 -2.42 0.99
C TYR A 285 -20.60 -1.63 1.53
N LYS A 286 -20.87 -0.43 0.99
CA LYS A 286 -21.89 0.47 1.54
C LYS A 286 -23.27 -0.17 1.56
N THR A 287 -23.64 -0.87 0.50
CA THR A 287 -24.96 -1.53 0.40
C THR A 287 -25.08 -2.67 1.41
N ALA A 288 -24.02 -3.49 1.57
CA ALA A 288 -24.01 -4.58 2.54
C ALA A 288 -24.11 -4.05 3.98
N ILE A 289 -23.33 -3.00 4.31
CA ILE A 289 -23.38 -2.35 5.61
C ILE A 289 -24.76 -1.76 5.88
N ALA A 290 -25.34 -1.04 4.90
CA ALA A 290 -26.66 -0.44 5.03
C ALA A 290 -27.75 -1.47 5.36
N LYS A 291 -27.75 -2.60 4.63
CA LYS A 291 -28.71 -3.70 4.84
C LYS A 291 -28.47 -4.49 6.13
N GLY A 292 -27.21 -4.57 6.58
CA GLY A 292 -26.81 -5.34 7.76
C GLY A 292 -26.85 -4.58 9.08
N LEU A 293 -27.14 -3.27 9.06
CA LEU A 293 -27.28 -2.47 10.29
C LEU A 293 -28.55 -2.86 11.05
N THR A 294 -28.46 -2.93 12.38
CA THR A 294 -29.61 -3.01 13.27
C THR A 294 -30.31 -1.66 13.42
N ASP A 295 -31.54 -1.64 13.95
CA ASP A 295 -32.24 -0.38 14.27
C ASP A 295 -31.50 0.44 15.35
N GLU A 296 -30.89 -0.23 16.32
CA GLU A 296 -30.08 0.41 17.35
C GLU A 296 -28.84 1.10 16.76
N GLU A 297 -28.07 0.40 15.93
CA GLU A 297 -26.92 0.99 15.23
C GLU A 297 -27.34 2.17 14.34
N PHE A 298 -28.51 2.07 13.69
CA PHE A 298 -29.04 3.15 12.86
C PHE A 298 -29.40 4.40 13.67
N GLU A 299 -30.04 4.25 14.84
CA GLU A 299 -30.33 5.40 15.71
C GLU A 299 -29.06 6.01 16.33
N ILE A 300 -28.05 5.19 16.65
CA ILE A 300 -26.72 5.67 17.06
C ILE A 300 -26.10 6.52 15.96
N LEU A 301 -26.13 6.05 14.71
CA LEU A 301 -25.59 6.74 13.54
C LEU A 301 -26.32 8.07 13.29
N LYS A 302 -27.65 8.07 13.34
CA LYS A 302 -28.48 9.27 13.24
C LYS A 302 -28.14 10.30 14.30
N ALA A 303 -27.96 9.87 15.56
CA ALA A 303 -27.54 10.74 16.65
C ALA A 303 -26.13 11.31 16.42
N GLN A 304 -25.19 10.51 15.89
CA GLN A 304 -23.85 10.95 15.53
C GLN A 304 -23.88 12.03 14.44
N VAL A 305 -24.65 11.83 13.37
CA VAL A 305 -24.81 12.80 12.28
C VAL A 305 -25.45 14.08 12.79
N LYS A 306 -26.49 13.99 13.61
CA LYS A 306 -27.13 15.17 14.24
C LYS A 306 -26.16 15.98 15.10
N ARG A 307 -25.29 15.33 15.87
CA ARG A 307 -24.22 16.00 16.63
C ARG A 307 -23.20 16.64 15.69
N ALA A 308 -22.77 15.94 14.64
CA ALA A 308 -21.83 16.47 13.65
C ALA A 308 -22.36 17.73 12.95
N GLN A 309 -23.64 17.77 12.57
CA GLN A 309 -24.26 18.96 11.96
C GLN A 309 -24.18 20.21 12.86
N ARG A 310 -24.30 20.02 14.18
CA ARG A 310 -24.27 21.10 15.18
C ARG A 310 -22.87 21.44 15.69
N SER A 311 -21.85 20.71 15.25
CA SER A 311 -20.46 20.89 15.69
C SER A 311 -19.73 21.99 14.90
N GLY A 312 -18.49 22.29 15.30
CA GLY A 312 -17.57 23.16 14.55
C GLY A 312 -16.90 22.50 13.33
N LEU A 313 -17.33 21.31 12.90
CA LEU A 313 -16.74 20.64 11.74
C LEU A 313 -16.90 21.46 10.45
N PRO A 314 -15.95 21.36 9.50
CA PRO A 314 -16.09 21.98 8.19
C PRO A 314 -17.37 21.55 7.45
N GLN A 315 -17.98 22.47 6.70
CA GLN A 315 -19.27 22.22 6.05
C GLN A 315 -19.24 21.04 5.07
N TYR A 316 -18.16 20.85 4.32
CA TYR A 316 -18.01 19.72 3.40
C TYR A 316 -18.04 18.37 4.14
N LYS A 317 -17.52 18.32 5.38
CA LYS A 317 -17.46 17.12 6.19
C LYS A 317 -18.84 16.80 6.77
N LYS A 318 -19.55 17.83 7.24
CA LYS A 318 -20.96 17.72 7.65
C LYS A 318 -21.83 17.19 6.52
N GLN A 319 -21.68 17.73 5.31
CA GLN A 319 -22.44 17.27 4.15
C GLN A 319 -22.14 15.80 3.84
N ALA A 320 -20.86 15.40 3.81
CA ALA A 320 -20.48 14.02 3.56
C ALA A 320 -21.09 13.03 4.58
N TYR A 321 -21.19 13.42 5.85
CA TYR A 321 -21.80 12.60 6.89
C TYR A 321 -23.32 12.49 6.72
N TYR A 322 -23.96 13.59 6.32
CA TYR A 322 -25.39 13.60 6.01
C TYR A 322 -25.69 12.71 4.80
N ASP A 323 -24.94 12.86 3.71
CA ASP A 323 -25.10 12.06 2.48
C ASP A 323 -24.89 10.56 2.77
N ALA A 324 -23.94 10.23 3.64
CA ALA A 324 -23.71 8.86 4.08
C ALA A 324 -24.94 8.26 4.80
N PHE A 325 -25.53 9.03 5.72
CA PHE A 325 -26.71 8.60 6.46
C PHE A 325 -27.95 8.48 5.57
N GLU A 326 -28.18 9.43 4.68
CA GLU A 326 -29.29 9.39 3.74
C GLU A 326 -29.19 8.19 2.81
N PHE A 327 -28.00 7.89 2.28
CA PHE A 327 -27.78 6.67 1.51
C PHE A 327 -28.16 5.41 2.31
N ILE A 328 -27.72 5.31 3.58
CA ILE A 328 -28.01 4.16 4.43
C ILE A 328 -29.52 4.04 4.67
N ARG A 329 -30.19 5.17 4.97
CA ARG A 329 -31.64 5.26 5.17
C ARG A 329 -32.40 4.76 3.94
N GLU A 330 -32.08 5.28 2.75
CA GLU A 330 -32.72 4.89 1.50
C GLU A 330 -32.53 3.40 1.17
N VAL A 331 -31.32 2.86 1.34
CA VAL A 331 -31.07 1.43 1.08
C VAL A 331 -31.85 0.54 2.03
N ARG A 332 -32.00 0.94 3.31
CA ARG A 332 -32.79 0.20 4.30
C ARG A 332 -34.28 0.25 3.99
N GLU A 333 -34.82 1.43 3.70
CA GLU A 333 -36.24 1.61 3.35
C GLU A 333 -36.61 0.78 2.12
N ASN A 334 -35.76 0.74 1.09
CA ASN A 334 -35.96 -0.06 -0.11
C ASN A 334 -35.74 -1.57 0.08
N ALA A 335 -35.06 -2.01 1.13
CA ALA A 335 -34.87 -3.43 1.43
C ALA A 335 -36.03 -4.03 2.25
N GLY A 336 -36.85 -3.17 2.88
CA GLY A 336 -38.05 -3.56 3.62
C GLY A 336 -39.35 -3.47 2.81
N ALA A 337 -39.30 -2.94 1.58
CA ALA A 337 -40.36 -2.99 0.57
C ALA A 337 -40.17 -4.21 -0.33
#